data_AF-A0A969Z824-F1
#
_entry.id   AF-A0A969Z824-F1
#
_cell.length_a   1.000
_cell.length_b   1.000
_cell.length_c   1.000
_cell.angle_alpha   90.00
_cell.angle_beta   90.00
_cell.angle_gamma   90.00
#
_symmetry.space_group_name_H-M   'P 1'
#
loop_
_entity.id
_entity.type
_entity.pdbx_description
1 polymer ?
#
loop_
_entity_poly.entity_id
_entity_poly.type
_entity_poly.pdbx_seq_one_letter_code
_entity_poly.pdbx_strand_id
1 'polypeptide(L)'
;MEKQHIRSIGNLYFDNNLINGPGAIIAKDFCRQLTIETCKQAGSYIRAINDNPFAYRERQLVSLLAPAMSRFTDAFLTESPVKRNWSKLPKRFLDDSHGWVDYWCLYRNISFLLELKHGYINAGSGKLREKTLIDWDIAVDQLDVIREAAKDEAYYNRGALLIALQILPIYKGGQSIVQVDDEKLTELHPACINQMKSRSNRNCPNYSVLWQLHPDLVIEQEYTNSKEIYPGVLFLFYISELF
;
A
#
# COMPACT_ATOMS: atom_id res chain seq x y z
N MET A 1 1.49 -10.72 15.43
CA MET A 1 2.21 -10.04 14.35
C MET A 1 3.65 -10.50 14.35
N GLU A 2 4.22 -10.73 13.17
CA GLU A 2 5.64 -11.07 12.99
C GLU A 2 6.47 -9.77 12.94
N LYS A 3 7.58 -9.66 13.67
CA LYS A 3 8.46 -8.48 13.64
C LYS A 3 9.74 -8.77 12.86
N GLN A 4 10.13 -7.85 11.98
CA GLN A 4 11.44 -7.84 11.32
C GLN A 4 12.13 -6.49 11.53
N HIS A 5 13.38 -6.53 11.99
CA HIS A 5 14.22 -5.33 12.04
C HIS A 5 15.04 -5.19 10.76
N ILE A 6 15.10 -3.99 10.20
CA ILE A 6 15.99 -3.65 9.08
C ILE A 6 16.91 -2.53 9.56
N ARG A 7 18.22 -2.83 9.59
CA ARG A 7 19.25 -1.91 10.08
C ARG A 7 19.12 -0.53 9.41
N SER A 8 19.04 0.50 10.25
CA SER A 8 18.94 1.92 9.86
C SER A 8 17.69 2.29 9.03
N ILE A 9 16.73 1.37 8.85
CA ILE A 9 15.44 1.62 8.19
C ILE A 9 14.30 1.59 9.21
N GLY A 10 14.37 0.68 10.19
CA GLY A 10 13.41 0.62 11.30
C GLY A 10 12.85 -0.78 11.50
N ASN A 11 11.64 -0.86 12.05
CA ASN A 11 10.96 -2.12 12.37
C ASN A 11 9.74 -2.30 11.47
N LEU A 12 9.54 -3.52 10.97
CA LEU A 12 8.36 -3.94 10.22
C LEU A 12 7.56 -4.93 11.06
N TYR A 13 6.25 -4.73 11.14
CA TYR A 13 5.30 -5.62 11.82
C TYR A 13 4.30 -6.14 10.79
N PHE A 14 4.33 -7.44 10.54
CA PHE A 14 3.49 -8.10 9.57
C PHE A 14 2.29 -8.73 10.27
N ASP A 15 1.10 -8.46 9.72
CA ASP A 15 -0.11 -9.18 10.04
C ASP A 15 -0.63 -9.89 8.78
N ASN A 16 -0.91 -11.18 8.93
CA ASN A 16 -1.24 -12.07 7.81
C ASN A 16 -2.54 -12.82 8.12
N ASN A 17 -3.58 -12.48 7.38
CA ASN A 17 -4.89 -13.10 7.45
C ASN A 17 -5.27 -13.77 6.11
N LEU A 18 -4.29 -14.05 5.25
CA LEU A 18 -4.51 -14.79 4.00
C LEU A 18 -4.91 -16.23 4.30
N ILE A 19 -5.89 -16.73 3.54
CA ILE A 19 -6.25 -18.15 3.56
C ILE A 19 -5.11 -18.93 2.90
N ASN A 20 -4.65 -20.00 3.56
CA ASN A 20 -3.52 -20.78 3.07
C ASN A 20 -3.85 -21.43 1.72
N GLY A 21 -3.04 -21.11 0.71
CA GLY A 21 -3.06 -21.70 -0.64
C GLY A 21 -1.71 -21.49 -1.32
N PRO A 22 -1.43 -22.18 -2.45
CA PRO A 22 -0.19 -21.99 -3.19
C PRO A 22 0.03 -20.53 -3.65
N GLY A 23 -1.04 -19.84 -4.05
CA GLY A 23 -1.02 -18.42 -4.39
C GLY A 23 -0.65 -17.53 -3.21
N ALA A 24 -1.24 -17.78 -2.04
CA ALA A 24 -1.00 -17.03 -0.81
C ALA A 24 0.47 -16.97 -0.38
N ILE A 25 1.25 -18.05 -0.58
CA ILE A 25 2.69 -18.06 -0.24
C ILE A 25 3.45 -17.06 -1.12
N ILE A 26 3.23 -17.09 -2.44
CA ILE A 26 3.93 -16.22 -3.38
C ILE A 26 3.43 -14.78 -3.23
N ALA A 27 2.14 -14.58 -2.98
CA ALA A 27 1.56 -13.27 -2.70
C ALA A 27 2.14 -12.64 -1.44
N LYS A 28 2.25 -13.40 -0.35
CA LYS A 28 2.88 -12.95 0.90
C LYS A 28 4.32 -12.51 0.65
N ASP A 29 5.09 -13.33 -0.05
CA ASP A 29 6.49 -13.00 -0.38
C ASP A 29 6.57 -11.74 -1.24
N PHE A 30 5.76 -11.63 -2.30
CA PHE A 30 5.68 -10.43 -3.15
C PHE A 30 5.37 -9.16 -2.33
N CYS A 31 4.30 -9.16 -1.53
CA CYS A 31 3.93 -8.00 -0.72
C CYS A 31 5.00 -7.65 0.33
N ARG A 32 5.67 -8.67 0.88
CA ARG A 32 6.81 -8.46 1.79
C ARG A 32 7.98 -7.79 1.09
N GLN A 33 8.40 -8.31 -0.07
CA GLN A 33 9.51 -7.72 -0.84
C GLN A 33 9.18 -6.29 -1.28
N LEU A 34 7.97 -6.07 -1.81
CA LEU A 34 7.49 -4.74 -2.18
C LEU A 34 7.60 -3.76 -1.02
N THR A 35 7.12 -4.15 0.16
CA THR A 35 7.18 -3.30 1.35
C THR A 35 8.63 -3.03 1.77
N ILE A 36 9.46 -4.07 1.87
CA ILE A 36 10.86 -3.96 2.30
C ILE A 36 11.65 -3.04 1.36
N GLU A 37 11.56 -3.26 0.05
CA GLU A 37 12.29 -2.48 -0.93
C GLU A 37 11.76 -1.04 -1.01
N THR A 38 10.45 -0.82 -0.82
CA THR A 38 9.86 0.53 -0.71
C THR A 38 10.40 1.26 0.53
N CYS A 39 10.49 0.59 1.69
CA CYS A 39 11.04 1.18 2.91
C CYS A 39 12.52 1.54 2.74
N LYS A 40 13.32 0.69 2.08
CA LYS A 40 14.72 0.98 1.77
C LYS A 40 14.87 2.16 0.81
N GLN A 41 14.02 2.22 -0.22
CA GLN A 41 14.02 3.32 -1.18
C GLN A 41 13.62 4.65 -0.52
N ALA A 42 12.58 4.63 0.30
CA ALA A 42 12.16 5.79 1.08
C ALA A 42 13.23 6.24 2.08
N GLY A 43 13.86 5.30 2.81
CA GLY A 43 14.96 5.64 3.71
C GLY A 43 16.16 6.26 2.98
N SER A 44 16.46 5.78 1.76
CA SER A 44 17.51 6.38 0.92
C SER A 44 17.15 7.79 0.46
N TYR A 45 15.89 7.99 0.04
CA TYR A 45 15.37 9.30 -0.34
C TYR A 45 15.46 10.30 0.83
N ILE A 46 14.97 9.91 2.02
CA ILE A 46 14.97 10.78 3.21
C ILE A 46 16.37 11.25 3.54
N ARG A 47 17.36 10.35 3.54
CA ARG A 47 18.75 10.73 3.84
C ARG A 47 19.39 11.61 2.79
N ALA A 48 19.04 11.42 1.52
CA ALA A 48 19.63 12.17 0.41
C ALA A 48 19.04 13.57 0.28
N ILE A 49 17.73 13.71 0.48
CA ILE A 49 16.98 14.94 0.21
C ILE A 49 16.65 15.69 1.50
N ASN A 50 16.76 15.03 2.66
CA ASN A 50 16.26 15.53 3.94
C ASN A 50 14.78 15.92 3.86
N ASP A 51 13.99 15.06 3.18
CA ASP A 51 12.57 15.26 2.96
C ASP A 51 11.81 13.92 3.00
N ASN A 52 10.56 13.94 3.43
CA ASN A 52 9.76 12.73 3.61
C ASN A 52 8.87 12.47 2.38
N PRO A 53 9.11 11.38 1.64
CA PRO A 53 8.40 11.14 0.39
C PRO A 53 6.91 10.78 0.61
N PHE A 54 6.51 10.44 1.83
CA PHE A 54 5.13 10.15 2.20
C PHE A 54 4.30 11.39 2.55
N ALA A 55 4.93 12.57 2.61
CA ALA A 55 4.20 13.82 2.71
C ALA A 55 3.45 14.17 1.42
N TYR A 56 3.91 13.63 0.28
CA TYR A 56 3.32 13.84 -1.03
C TYR A 56 2.08 12.95 -1.26
N ARG A 57 1.39 13.17 -2.39
CA ARG A 57 0.18 12.45 -2.76
C ARG A 57 0.50 11.19 -3.56
N GLU A 58 -0.54 10.41 -3.83
CA GLU A 58 -0.51 9.12 -4.55
C GLU A 58 0.40 9.13 -5.79
N ARG A 59 0.29 10.15 -6.64
CA ARG A 59 1.07 10.25 -7.89
C ARG A 59 2.59 10.31 -7.66
N GLN A 60 3.07 10.78 -6.52
CA GLN A 60 4.50 10.82 -6.21
C GLN A 60 5.03 9.49 -5.67
N LEU A 61 4.16 8.59 -5.20
CA LEU A 61 4.58 7.29 -4.66
C LEU A 61 5.17 6.37 -5.73
N VAL A 62 4.88 6.61 -7.02
CA VAL A 62 5.54 5.92 -8.14
C VAL A 62 7.06 6.02 -8.07
N SER A 63 7.60 7.14 -7.58
CA SER A 63 9.04 7.38 -7.40
C SER A 63 9.67 6.51 -6.31
N LEU A 64 8.85 5.88 -5.45
CA LEU A 64 9.29 4.90 -4.46
C LEU A 64 9.00 3.47 -4.92
N LEU A 65 7.78 3.23 -5.40
CA LEU A 65 7.29 1.90 -5.75
C LEU A 65 7.97 1.35 -7.01
N ALA A 66 8.10 2.13 -8.08
CA ALA A 66 8.72 1.65 -9.32
C ALA A 66 10.19 1.22 -9.11
N PRO A 67 11.06 2.02 -8.44
CA PRO A 67 12.40 1.57 -8.10
C PRO A 67 12.46 0.41 -7.09
N ALA A 68 11.43 0.25 -6.25
CA ALA A 68 11.34 -0.89 -5.34
C ALA A 68 11.01 -2.18 -6.10
N MET A 69 10.02 -2.13 -6.99
CA MET A 69 9.61 -3.28 -7.80
C MET A 69 10.73 -3.77 -8.71
N SER A 70 11.44 -2.85 -9.37
CA SER A 70 12.55 -3.20 -10.28
C SER A 70 13.68 -4.01 -9.63
N ARG A 71 13.77 -4.04 -8.30
CA ARG A 71 14.79 -4.81 -7.56
C ARG A 71 14.47 -6.28 -7.40
N PHE A 72 13.22 -6.69 -7.50
CA PHE A 72 12.82 -8.07 -7.18
C PHE A 72 11.81 -8.68 -8.16
N THR A 73 11.18 -7.89 -9.03
CA THR A 73 10.29 -8.42 -10.08
C THR A 73 11.08 -8.78 -11.34
N ASP A 74 10.56 -9.74 -12.09
CA ASP A 74 11.12 -10.15 -13.39
C ASP A 74 10.84 -9.08 -14.46
N ALA A 75 9.67 -8.47 -14.39
CA ALA A 75 9.24 -7.34 -15.20
C ALA A 75 8.18 -6.52 -14.44
N PHE A 76 8.03 -5.24 -14.79
CA PHE A 76 6.88 -4.45 -14.35
C PHE A 76 6.55 -3.34 -15.36
N LEU A 77 5.30 -2.88 -15.33
CA LEU A 77 4.80 -1.72 -16.04
C LEU A 77 3.97 -0.88 -15.07
N THR A 78 4.17 0.43 -15.11
CA THR A 78 3.27 1.40 -14.47
C THR A 78 2.18 1.77 -15.46
N GLU A 79 0.98 2.05 -14.99
CA GLU A 79 -0.12 2.50 -15.86
C GLU A 79 -0.29 1.48 -17.01
N SER A 80 -0.49 0.21 -16.66
CA SER A 80 -0.56 -0.85 -17.64
C SER A 80 -1.96 -0.90 -18.25
N PRO A 81 -2.11 -0.87 -19.60
CA PRO A 81 -3.41 -0.95 -20.22
C PRO A 81 -4.03 -2.34 -20.01
N VAL A 82 -5.29 -2.38 -19.62
CA VAL A 82 -6.08 -3.58 -19.35
C VAL A 82 -7.48 -3.46 -19.96
N LYS A 83 -8.01 -4.58 -20.45
CA LYS A 83 -9.41 -4.64 -20.89
C LYS A 83 -10.32 -4.62 -19.65
N ARG A 84 -11.14 -3.57 -19.51
CA ARG A 84 -12.14 -3.46 -18.44
C ARG A 84 -13.51 -3.91 -18.93
N ASN A 85 -14.26 -4.62 -18.09
CA ASN A 85 -15.66 -4.93 -18.36
C ASN A 85 -16.56 -3.75 -17.94
N TRP A 86 -16.68 -2.75 -18.80
CA TRP A 86 -17.41 -1.50 -18.54
C TRP A 86 -18.89 -1.70 -18.17
N SER A 87 -19.52 -2.81 -18.55
CA SER A 87 -20.93 -3.06 -18.24
C SER A 87 -21.19 -3.39 -16.76
N LYS A 88 -20.14 -3.65 -15.98
CA LYS A 88 -20.23 -3.90 -14.53
C LYS A 88 -20.04 -2.63 -13.68
N LEU A 89 -19.72 -1.50 -14.29
CA LEU A 89 -19.39 -0.26 -13.57
C LEU A 89 -20.61 0.65 -13.34
N PRO A 90 -20.78 1.20 -12.12
CA PRO A 90 -21.65 2.36 -11.89
C PRO A 90 -21.22 3.56 -12.75
N LYS A 91 -22.16 4.42 -13.16
CA LYS A 91 -21.91 5.57 -14.07
C LYS A 91 -20.74 6.47 -13.66
N ARG A 92 -20.42 6.58 -12.36
CA ARG A 92 -19.31 7.38 -11.81
C ARG A 92 -17.91 6.94 -12.27
N PHE A 93 -17.78 5.75 -12.85
CA PHE A 93 -16.51 5.20 -13.33
C PHE A 93 -16.38 5.22 -14.86
N LEU A 94 -17.33 5.83 -15.58
CA LEU A 94 -17.35 5.86 -17.06
C LEU A 94 -16.51 6.98 -17.67
N ASP A 95 -16.06 7.96 -16.88
CA ASP A 95 -15.28 9.12 -17.39
C ASP A 95 -13.83 8.75 -17.73
N ASP A 96 -13.28 7.67 -17.16
CA ASP A 96 -11.98 7.10 -17.55
C ASP A 96 -12.15 6.00 -18.60
N SER A 97 -12.42 6.36 -19.84
CA SER A 97 -12.77 5.43 -20.95
C SER A 97 -11.69 4.39 -21.35
N HIS A 98 -10.53 4.40 -20.71
CA HIS A 98 -9.46 3.44 -20.94
C HIS A 98 -9.16 2.68 -19.63
N GLY A 99 -9.01 1.37 -19.70
CA GLY A 99 -8.70 0.57 -18.52
C GLY A 99 -7.21 0.60 -18.27
N TRP A 100 -6.76 1.23 -17.20
CA TRP A 100 -5.37 1.21 -16.77
C TRP A 100 -5.34 0.62 -15.36
N VAL A 101 -4.38 -0.26 -15.09
CA VAL A 101 -4.06 -0.67 -13.71
C VAL A 101 -2.80 0.08 -13.31
N ASP A 102 -2.74 0.58 -12.07
CA ASP A 102 -1.60 1.39 -11.61
C ASP A 102 -0.27 0.65 -11.81
N TYR A 103 -0.24 -0.65 -11.55
CA TYR A 103 0.92 -1.50 -11.84
C TYR A 103 0.54 -2.90 -12.32
N TRP A 104 1.28 -3.39 -13.31
CA TRP A 104 1.41 -4.81 -13.63
C TRP A 104 2.83 -5.26 -13.31
N CYS A 105 3.00 -6.41 -12.67
CA CYS A 105 4.30 -6.99 -12.35
C CYS A 105 4.32 -8.49 -12.68
N LEU A 106 5.45 -8.98 -13.19
CA LEU A 106 5.73 -10.40 -13.27
C LEU A 106 6.70 -10.76 -12.14
N TYR A 107 6.32 -11.71 -11.28
CA TYR A 107 7.18 -12.21 -10.21
C TYR A 107 7.06 -13.73 -10.07
N ARG A 108 8.17 -14.44 -10.27
CA ARG A 108 8.22 -15.90 -10.23
C ARG A 108 7.22 -16.55 -11.18
N ASN A 109 7.09 -15.96 -12.38
CA ASN A 109 6.16 -16.37 -13.42
C ASN A 109 4.68 -16.28 -13.00
N ILE A 110 4.32 -15.38 -12.08
CA ILE A 110 2.95 -15.02 -11.73
C ILE A 110 2.74 -13.53 -12.00
N SER A 111 1.64 -13.19 -12.66
CA SER A 111 1.27 -11.79 -12.88
C SER A 111 0.59 -11.21 -11.63
N PHE A 112 0.98 -9.99 -11.26
CA PHE A 112 0.37 -9.21 -10.20
C PHE A 112 -0.18 -7.93 -10.81
N LEU A 113 -1.48 -7.68 -10.65
CA LEU A 113 -2.12 -6.43 -11.03
C LEU A 113 -2.48 -5.67 -9.76
N LEU A 114 -1.96 -4.46 -9.62
CA LEU A 114 -2.06 -3.67 -8.39
C LEU A 114 -2.79 -2.36 -8.64
N GLU A 115 -3.83 -2.10 -7.84
CA GLU A 115 -4.46 -0.80 -7.69
C GLU A 115 -3.91 -0.14 -6.40
N LEU A 116 -3.36 1.06 -6.53
CA LEU A 116 -2.75 1.83 -5.46
C LEU A 116 -3.71 2.92 -4.98
N LYS A 117 -3.80 3.10 -3.67
CA LYS A 117 -4.42 4.27 -3.06
C LYS A 117 -3.53 4.85 -1.97
N HIS A 118 -3.66 6.16 -1.78
CA HIS A 118 -2.97 6.88 -0.71
C HIS A 118 -3.95 7.56 0.24
N GLY A 119 -3.65 7.49 1.54
CA GLY A 119 -4.41 8.15 2.59
C GLY A 119 -3.48 8.56 3.72
N TYR A 120 -4.03 9.09 4.82
CA TYR A 120 -3.22 9.44 5.98
C TYR A 120 -3.95 9.05 7.26
N ILE A 121 -3.19 8.75 8.30
CA ILE A 121 -3.72 8.59 9.65
C ILE A 121 -3.01 9.54 10.61
N ASN A 122 -3.81 10.27 11.38
CA ASN A 122 -3.28 11.14 12.42
C ASN A 122 -2.93 10.29 13.66
N ALA A 123 -1.68 10.33 14.10
CA ALA A 123 -1.21 9.59 15.27
C ALA A 123 -1.92 9.98 16.58
N GLY A 124 -2.49 11.19 16.64
CA GLY A 124 -3.25 11.68 17.79
C GLY A 124 -4.61 11.01 17.90
N SER A 125 -5.42 11.10 16.83
CA SER A 125 -6.79 10.59 16.84
C SER A 125 -6.90 9.10 16.53
N GLY A 126 -5.95 8.54 15.78
CA GLY A 126 -6.00 7.17 15.27
C GLY A 126 -7.17 6.89 14.31
N LYS A 127 -7.87 7.94 13.85
CA LYS A 127 -9.06 7.80 12.99
C LYS A 127 -8.69 7.95 11.52
N LEU A 128 -9.17 7.05 10.70
CA LEU A 128 -9.14 7.18 9.25
C LEU A 128 -10.15 8.24 8.80
N ARG A 129 -9.79 9.02 7.78
CA ARG A 129 -10.72 9.95 7.15
C ARG A 129 -11.73 9.16 6.32
N GLU A 130 -12.97 9.63 6.25
CA GLU A 130 -14.01 9.01 5.41
C GLU A 130 -13.56 8.83 3.96
N LYS A 131 -12.86 9.82 3.40
CA LYS A 131 -12.27 9.70 2.05
C LYS A 131 -11.32 8.50 1.93
N THR A 132 -10.47 8.23 2.92
CA THR A 132 -9.54 7.09 2.90
C THR A 132 -10.29 5.76 2.90
N LEU A 133 -11.42 5.68 3.61
CA LEU A 133 -12.28 4.50 3.60
C LEU A 133 -12.99 4.32 2.25
N ILE A 134 -13.47 5.40 1.65
CA ILE A 134 -14.09 5.39 0.32
C ILE A 134 -13.07 4.99 -0.76
N ASP A 135 -11.86 5.56 -0.71
CA ASP A 135 -10.80 5.27 -1.68
C ASP A 135 -10.39 3.78 -1.61
N TRP A 136 -10.37 3.19 -0.41
CA TRP A 136 -10.17 1.75 -0.22
C TRP A 136 -11.26 0.91 -0.89
N ASP A 137 -12.54 1.24 -0.64
CA ASP A 137 -13.66 0.53 -1.26
C ASP A 137 -13.58 0.60 -2.79
N ILE A 138 -13.22 1.78 -3.33
CA ILE A 138 -13.01 1.98 -4.77
C ILE A 138 -11.90 1.07 -5.31
N ALA A 139 -10.75 1.01 -4.63
CA ALA A 139 -9.63 0.17 -5.08
C ALA A 139 -10.01 -1.31 -5.12
N VAL A 140 -10.76 -1.79 -4.11
CA VAL A 140 -11.21 -3.19 -4.10
C VAL A 140 -12.25 -3.45 -5.19
N ASP A 141 -13.21 -2.53 -5.39
CA ASP A 141 -14.21 -2.64 -6.47
C ASP A 141 -13.53 -2.65 -7.85
N GLN A 142 -12.45 -1.88 -8.04
CA GLN A 142 -11.69 -1.85 -9.29
C GLN A 142 -11.05 -3.21 -9.63
N LEU A 143 -10.69 -4.03 -8.63
CA LEU A 143 -10.15 -5.38 -8.87
C LEU A 143 -11.14 -6.27 -9.64
N ASP A 144 -12.44 -6.19 -9.32
CA ASP A 144 -13.46 -6.98 -10.01
C ASP A 144 -13.66 -6.57 -11.47
N VAL A 145 -13.33 -5.32 -11.81
CA VAL A 145 -13.43 -4.78 -13.16
C VAL A 145 -12.29 -5.28 -14.05
N ILE A 146 -11.10 -5.46 -13.47
CA ILE A 146 -9.89 -5.94 -14.18
C ILE A 146 -9.72 -7.46 -14.09
N ARG A 147 -10.64 -8.17 -13.41
CA ARG A 147 -10.59 -9.61 -13.19
C ARG A 147 -10.46 -10.42 -14.48
N GLU A 148 -11.13 -10.03 -15.55
CA GLU A 148 -11.02 -10.72 -16.85
C GLU A 148 -9.65 -10.50 -17.51
N ALA A 149 -9.09 -9.28 -17.44
CA ALA A 149 -7.72 -9.04 -17.91
C ALA A 149 -6.70 -9.88 -17.13
N ALA A 150 -6.91 -10.06 -15.83
CA ALA A 150 -6.04 -10.90 -15.02
C ALA A 150 -6.18 -12.40 -15.37
N LYS A 151 -7.36 -12.87 -15.83
CA LYS A 151 -7.50 -14.23 -16.38
C LYS A 151 -6.73 -14.40 -17.70
N ASP A 152 -6.76 -13.40 -18.58
CA ASP A 152 -5.95 -13.39 -19.80
C ASP A 152 -4.45 -13.48 -19.46
N GLU A 153 -4.00 -12.72 -18.47
CA GLU A 153 -2.62 -12.78 -17.96
C GLU A 153 -2.27 -14.17 -17.39
N ALA A 154 -3.20 -14.78 -16.65
CA ALA A 154 -3.02 -16.12 -16.09
C ALA A 154 -2.90 -17.22 -17.16
N TYR A 155 -3.34 -16.98 -18.39
CA TYR A 155 -3.16 -17.93 -19.51
C TYR A 155 -1.70 -18.00 -19.97
N TYR A 156 -1.00 -16.87 -19.98
CA TYR A 156 0.40 -16.78 -20.42
C TYR A 156 1.41 -17.06 -19.30
N ASN A 157 0.98 -16.98 -18.06
CA ASN A 157 1.81 -17.12 -16.86
C ASN A 157 1.32 -18.30 -15.99
N ARG A 158 1.94 -18.58 -14.85
CA ARG A 158 1.48 -19.64 -13.91
C ARG A 158 0.26 -19.23 -13.06
N GLY A 159 -0.33 -18.08 -13.37
CA GLY A 159 -1.46 -17.51 -12.66
C GLY A 159 -1.38 -15.98 -12.62
N ALA A 160 -2.44 -15.37 -12.10
CA ALA A 160 -2.47 -13.96 -11.82
C ALA A 160 -3.17 -13.67 -10.48
N LEU A 161 -2.70 -12.61 -9.82
CA LEU A 161 -3.23 -12.14 -8.54
C LEU A 161 -3.59 -10.66 -8.65
N LEU A 162 -4.70 -10.30 -8.04
CA LEU A 162 -5.20 -8.93 -7.96
C LEU A 162 -4.90 -8.38 -6.57
N ILE A 163 -4.36 -7.17 -6.49
CA ILE A 163 -4.00 -6.52 -5.22
C ILE A 163 -4.56 -5.10 -5.19
N ALA A 164 -5.32 -4.78 -4.15
CA ALA A 164 -5.53 -3.40 -3.74
C ALA A 164 -4.50 -3.08 -2.64
N LEU A 165 -3.70 -2.05 -2.85
CA LEU A 165 -2.70 -1.55 -1.93
C LEU A 165 -3.07 -0.14 -1.47
N GLN A 166 -3.30 0.03 -0.17
CA GLN A 166 -3.43 1.34 0.45
C GLN A 166 -2.20 1.65 1.29
N ILE A 167 -1.52 2.75 0.96
CA ILE A 167 -0.41 3.29 1.76
C ILE A 167 -0.96 4.41 2.64
N LEU A 168 -0.71 4.30 3.95
CA LEU A 168 -1.20 5.20 4.99
C LEU A 168 -0.05 5.68 5.87
N PRO A 169 0.58 6.81 5.55
CA PRO A 169 1.54 7.44 6.43
C PRO A 169 0.85 7.87 7.72
N ILE A 170 1.50 7.54 8.83
CA ILE A 170 1.11 7.95 10.17
C ILE A 170 1.78 9.29 10.43
N TYR A 171 1.00 10.34 10.54
CA TYR A 171 1.52 11.70 10.71
C TYR A 171 1.13 12.29 12.07
N LYS A 172 1.99 13.17 12.59
CA LYS A 172 1.71 14.01 13.76
C LYS A 172 2.07 15.44 13.41
N GLY A 173 1.07 16.32 13.41
CA GLY A 173 1.22 17.75 13.16
C GLY A 173 0.95 18.60 14.39
N GLY A 174 1.56 19.79 14.44
CA GLY A 174 1.37 20.78 15.50
C GLY A 174 2.33 21.97 15.39
N GLN A 175 2.18 22.96 16.29
CA GLN A 175 3.17 24.03 16.47
C GLN A 175 4.42 23.54 17.21
N SER A 176 4.23 22.63 18.17
CA SER A 176 5.29 21.84 18.79
C SER A 176 5.06 20.36 18.48
N ILE A 177 6.09 19.70 17.97
CA ILE A 177 6.04 18.28 17.69
C ILE A 177 6.63 17.52 18.86
N VAL A 178 5.82 16.60 19.40
CA VAL A 178 6.28 15.58 20.33
C VAL A 178 6.37 14.28 19.55
N GLN A 179 7.45 13.52 19.79
CA GLN A 179 7.62 12.19 19.23
C GLN A 179 6.42 11.28 19.58
N VAL A 180 6.09 10.38 18.67
CA VAL A 180 5.03 9.40 18.89
C VAL A 180 5.67 8.14 19.47
N ASP A 181 5.11 7.64 20.56
CA ASP A 181 5.55 6.38 21.17
C ASP A 181 5.40 5.19 20.20
N ASP A 182 6.39 4.31 20.15
CA ASP A 182 6.39 3.08 19.38
C ASP A 182 5.20 2.17 19.75
N GLU A 183 4.82 2.11 21.02
CA GLU A 183 3.65 1.33 21.46
C GLU A 183 2.39 1.89 20.80
N LYS A 184 2.24 3.22 20.81
CA LYS A 184 1.12 3.89 20.17
C LYS A 184 1.07 3.63 18.66
N LEU A 185 2.22 3.66 17.97
CA LEU A 185 2.27 3.32 16.55
C LEU A 185 1.82 1.87 16.29
N THR A 186 2.22 0.95 17.17
CA THR A 186 1.86 -0.47 17.06
C THR A 186 0.37 -0.67 17.30
N GLU A 187 -0.26 0.07 18.21
CA GLU A 187 -1.71 0.03 18.47
C GLU A 187 -2.54 0.56 17.28
N LEU A 188 -2.01 1.52 16.52
CA LEU A 188 -2.70 2.06 15.33
C LEU A 188 -2.91 0.99 14.25
N HIS A 189 -2.01 0.02 14.15
CA HIS A 189 -2.09 -1.02 13.13
C HIS A 189 -3.39 -1.85 13.21
N PRO A 190 -3.70 -2.56 14.30
CA PRO A 190 -4.98 -3.27 14.43
C PRO A 190 -6.18 -2.31 14.48
N ALA A 191 -6.03 -1.09 15.01
CA ALA A 191 -7.11 -0.10 15.04
C ALA A 191 -7.53 0.35 13.63
N CYS A 192 -6.59 0.52 12.70
CA CYS A 192 -6.88 0.80 11.29
C CYS A 192 -7.64 -0.35 10.63
N ILE A 193 -7.16 -1.57 10.82
CA ILE A 193 -7.79 -2.76 10.25
C ILE A 193 -9.23 -2.91 10.76
N ASN A 194 -9.47 -2.66 12.05
CA ASN A 194 -10.81 -2.71 12.64
C ASN A 194 -11.74 -1.61 12.09
N GLN A 195 -11.23 -0.42 11.83
CA GLN A 195 -12.01 0.64 11.17
C GLN A 195 -12.42 0.23 9.75
N MET A 196 -11.51 -0.35 8.96
CA MET A 196 -11.83 -0.88 7.63
C MET A 196 -12.89 -2.00 7.71
N LYS A 197 -12.71 -2.95 8.64
CA LYS A 197 -13.66 -4.04 8.90
C LYS A 197 -15.06 -3.56 9.25
N SER A 198 -15.15 -2.52 10.09
CA SER A 198 -16.45 -1.97 10.54
C SER A 198 -17.30 -1.40 9.40
N ARG A 199 -16.68 -1.05 8.27
CA ARG A 199 -17.36 -0.51 7.09
C ARG A 199 -17.85 -1.59 6.13
N SER A 200 -17.03 -2.63 5.90
CA SER A 200 -17.36 -3.70 4.96
C SER A 200 -16.74 -5.03 5.38
N ASN A 201 -17.59 -6.05 5.58
CA ASN A 201 -17.16 -7.41 5.94
C ASN A 201 -16.52 -8.19 4.78
N ARG A 202 -16.67 -7.75 3.52
CA ARG A 202 -16.22 -8.53 2.35
C ARG A 202 -14.82 -8.17 1.87
N ASN A 203 -14.37 -6.94 2.13
CA ASN A 203 -13.22 -6.34 1.45
C ASN A 203 -12.20 -5.78 2.44
N CYS A 204 -11.91 -6.51 3.52
CA CYS A 204 -10.96 -6.09 4.54
C CYS A 204 -9.51 -6.41 4.10
N PRO A 205 -8.51 -5.61 4.52
CA PRO A 205 -7.11 -5.99 4.32
C PRO A 205 -6.85 -7.39 4.87
N ASN A 206 -6.29 -8.27 4.02
CA ASN A 206 -5.96 -9.65 4.37
C ASN A 206 -4.45 -9.88 4.53
N TYR A 207 -3.64 -8.87 4.20
CA TYR A 207 -2.24 -8.77 4.57
C TYR A 207 -1.91 -7.31 4.89
N SER A 208 -1.09 -7.06 5.90
CA SER A 208 -0.71 -5.68 6.22
C SER A 208 0.63 -5.59 6.91
N VAL A 209 1.27 -4.45 6.75
CA VAL A 209 2.59 -4.18 7.31
C VAL A 209 2.63 -2.79 7.92
N LEU A 210 2.99 -2.70 9.19
CA LEU A 210 3.40 -1.44 9.81
C LEU A 210 4.91 -1.30 9.67
N TRP A 211 5.36 -0.24 9.02
CA TRP A 211 6.73 0.24 9.14
C TRP A 211 6.80 1.31 10.22
N GLN A 212 7.50 1.03 11.31
CA GLN A 212 7.99 2.03 12.25
C GLN A 212 9.36 2.50 11.75
N LEU A 213 9.48 3.80 11.45
CA LEU A 213 10.70 4.37 10.91
C LEU A 213 11.81 4.31 11.98
N HIS A 214 13.04 4.11 11.52
CA HIS A 214 14.21 4.37 12.38
C HIS A 214 14.21 5.84 12.82
N PRO A 215 14.58 6.18 14.08
CA PRO A 215 14.58 7.55 14.56
C PRO A 215 15.28 8.56 13.63
N ASP A 216 16.43 8.20 13.07
CA ASP A 216 17.17 9.03 12.10
C ASP A 216 16.41 9.34 10.80
N LEU A 217 15.33 8.62 10.50
CA LEU A 217 14.46 8.88 9.34
C LEU A 217 13.23 9.71 9.70
N VAL A 218 12.99 9.96 10.99
CA VAL A 218 11.88 10.79 11.47
C VAL A 218 12.34 12.25 11.50
N ILE A 219 12.15 12.91 10.36
CA ILE A 219 12.48 14.33 10.17
C ILE A 219 11.24 15.21 10.31
N GLU A 220 11.43 16.44 10.80
CA GLU A 220 10.40 17.47 10.81
C GLU A 220 10.25 18.07 9.42
N GLN A 221 9.03 18.14 8.91
CA GLN A 221 8.67 18.95 7.76
C GLN A 221 8.00 20.24 8.20
N GLU A 222 8.50 21.36 7.69
CA GLU A 222 7.95 22.68 7.97
C GLU A 222 6.97 23.12 6.88
N TYR A 223 5.77 23.48 7.32
CA TYR A 223 4.75 24.15 6.51
C TYR A 223 4.57 25.58 7.02
N THR A 224 3.89 26.43 6.25
CA THR A 224 3.70 27.85 6.55
C THR A 224 3.22 28.13 7.98
N ASN A 225 2.35 27.28 8.54
CA ASN A 225 1.74 27.49 9.87
C ASN A 225 1.81 26.26 10.79
N SER A 226 2.57 25.23 10.42
CA SER A 226 2.62 23.98 11.18
C SER A 226 3.87 23.20 10.85
N LYS A 227 4.24 22.30 11.75
CA LYS A 227 5.22 21.27 11.45
C LYS A 227 4.53 19.91 11.43
N GLU A 228 5.06 18.96 10.67
CA GLU A 228 4.64 17.56 10.73
C GLU A 228 5.84 16.59 10.79
N ILE A 229 5.66 15.46 11.47
CA ILE A 229 6.53 14.28 11.37
C ILE A 229 5.73 13.07 10.90
N TYR A 230 6.44 12.11 10.31
CA TYR A 230 5.88 10.88 9.78
C TYR A 230 6.60 9.65 10.36
N PRO A 231 6.34 9.28 11.63
CA PRO A 231 7.09 8.23 12.32
C PRO A 231 6.77 6.80 11.86
N GLY A 232 5.72 6.60 11.06
CA GLY A 232 5.39 5.26 10.56
C GLY A 232 4.58 5.30 9.26
N VAL A 233 4.50 4.15 8.60
CA VAL A 233 3.69 3.94 7.40
C VAL A 233 3.00 2.58 7.49
N LEU A 234 1.69 2.57 7.30
CA LEU A 234 0.90 1.34 7.17
C LEU A 234 0.69 1.01 5.70
N PHE A 235 1.02 -0.22 5.33
CA PHE A 235 0.73 -0.81 4.03
C PHE A 235 -0.40 -1.81 4.24
N LEU A 236 -1.57 -1.55 3.66
CA LEU A 236 -2.73 -2.43 3.74
C LEU A 236 -2.95 -3.07 2.38
N PHE A 237 -3.00 -4.39 2.35
CA PHE A 237 -3.19 -5.17 1.14
C PHE A 237 -4.49 -5.96 1.23
N TYR A 238 -5.26 -5.92 0.15
CA TYR A 238 -6.30 -6.91 -0.12
C TYR A 238 -5.89 -7.68 -1.36
N ILE A 239 -5.60 -8.96 -1.16
CA ILE A 239 -5.15 -9.89 -2.21
C ILE A 239 -6.34 -10.76 -2.60
N SER A 240 -6.72 -10.72 -3.87
CA SER A 240 -7.77 -11.59 -4.45
C SER A 240 -7.13 -12.58 -5.41
N GLU A 241 -7.29 -13.87 -5.10
CA GLU A 241 -6.91 -14.96 -6.01
C GLU A 241 -7.96 -15.14 -7.11
N LEU A 242 -7.49 -15.52 -8.30
CA LEU A 242 -8.35 -16.02 -9.38
C LEU A 242 -8.36 -17.55 -9.26
N PHE A 243 -9.48 -18.12 -8.82
CA PHE A 243 -9.72 -19.56 -8.89
C PHE A 243 -10.17 -19.96 -10.30
#